data_AF-A0A947RTH0-F1
#
_entry.id   AF-A0A947RTH0-F1
#
_cell.length_a   1.000
_cell.length_b   1.000
_cell.length_c   1.000
_cell.angle_alpha   90.00
_cell.angle_beta   90.00
_cell.angle_gamma   90.00
#
_symmetry.space_group_name_H-M   'P 1'
#
loop_
_entity.id
_entity.type
_entity.pdbx_description
1 polymer ?
#
loop_
_entity_poly.entity_id
_entity_poly.type
_entity_poly.pdbx_seq_one_letter_code
_entity_poly.pdbx_strand_id
1 'polypeptide(L)'
;MTLLPYAPLESNRFELKIHRGVLDRIPHDFDREIIDSRMDVAIFRMPAGNQDQLALLDSIGFPWLVADTLVYYANDLKGHEPNDLRNSDLRFIVFTPGLDNAIDDLVADIFPRYANHYTSNPLLSRDLIPSYQEWARSYATDEDAGRYAWLVERHDAFIGFITCSFGDEGAEIVLNGVSPAQAGGGVYGDMVRFVQRYFKDRGCSVIKVSTQGNNHAVQKVWSREGFFLTESYFTIHVNSLLSASASKERVYLLNISSHEGVDARAALSAEIDSALAKCRVDGSLAQDASVLNARMKYLRPVRQNVRYEARIRFPVVDEEMGTYRVVVLVTDDHGEPCQYAHYELGNPK
;
A
#
# COMPACT_ATOMS: atom_id res chain seq x y z
N MET A 1 -14.23 -16.80 -4.84
CA MET A 1 -12.81 -16.45 -4.99
C MET A 1 -12.68 -15.05 -4.42
N THR A 2 -11.80 -14.83 -3.45
CA THR A 2 -11.63 -13.52 -2.79
C THR A 2 -11.08 -12.52 -3.82
N LEU A 3 -11.69 -11.33 -3.94
CA LEU A 3 -11.28 -10.29 -4.90
C LEU A 3 -9.87 -9.78 -4.56
N LEU A 4 -9.58 -9.62 -3.26
CA LEU A 4 -8.25 -9.26 -2.77
C LEU A 4 -7.68 -10.35 -1.85
N PRO A 5 -6.62 -11.08 -2.26
CA PRO A 5 -5.98 -12.07 -1.41
C PRO A 5 -5.32 -11.44 -0.17
N TYR A 6 -5.24 -12.23 0.91
CA TYR A 6 -4.52 -11.86 2.13
C TYR A 6 -3.03 -11.70 1.86
N ALA A 7 -2.42 -10.65 2.41
CA ALA A 7 -1.04 -10.27 2.19
C ALA A 7 -0.22 -10.49 3.48
N PRO A 8 0.29 -11.71 3.73
CA PRO A 8 0.89 -12.07 5.02
C PRO A 8 2.14 -11.25 5.36
N LEU A 9 3.00 -10.96 4.37
CA LEU A 9 4.23 -10.21 4.59
C LEU A 9 3.93 -8.76 5.01
N GLU A 10 3.07 -8.07 4.27
CA GLU A 10 2.62 -6.72 4.61
C GLU A 10 1.85 -6.71 5.94
N SER A 11 0.99 -7.70 6.17
CA SER A 11 0.20 -7.76 7.39
C SER A 11 1.07 -7.89 8.63
N ASN A 12 2.08 -8.76 8.56
CA ASN A 12 3.07 -8.91 9.63
C ASN A 12 3.91 -7.64 9.80
N ARG A 13 4.32 -6.99 8.70
CA ARG A 13 5.13 -5.78 8.71
C ARG A 13 4.44 -4.62 9.41
N PHE A 14 3.16 -4.43 9.13
CA PHE A 14 2.39 -3.28 9.62
C PHE A 14 1.50 -3.60 10.82
N GLU A 15 1.43 -4.87 11.24
CA GLU A 15 0.54 -5.35 12.30
C GLU A 15 -0.94 -5.01 12.03
N LEU A 16 -1.34 -5.09 10.77
CA LEU A 16 -2.68 -4.83 10.27
C LEU A 16 -3.11 -5.98 9.36
N LYS A 17 -4.39 -6.32 9.31
CA LYS A 17 -4.89 -7.31 8.35
C LYS A 17 -4.97 -6.69 6.95
N ILE A 18 -3.92 -6.87 6.16
CA ILE A 18 -3.78 -6.29 4.82
C ILE A 18 -4.17 -7.31 3.76
N HIS A 19 -5.02 -6.87 2.83
CA HIS A 19 -5.32 -7.60 1.60
C HIS A 19 -4.88 -6.76 0.42
N ARG A 20 -4.33 -7.41 -0.62
CA ARG A 20 -3.84 -6.68 -1.79
C ARG A 20 -4.06 -7.37 -3.12
N GLY A 21 -4.18 -6.59 -4.19
CA GLY A 21 -4.39 -7.14 -5.52
C GLY A 21 -4.44 -6.09 -6.62
N VAL A 22 -4.98 -6.50 -7.77
CA VAL A 22 -5.28 -5.64 -8.92
C VAL A 22 -6.77 -5.74 -9.18
N LEU A 23 -7.44 -4.61 -9.35
CA LEU A 23 -8.85 -4.53 -9.70
C LEU A 23 -8.97 -3.68 -10.97
N ASP A 24 -9.59 -4.23 -12.01
CA ASP A 24 -9.94 -3.43 -13.18
C ASP A 24 -11.06 -2.44 -12.84
N ARG A 25 -12.01 -2.88 -12.03
CA ARG A 25 -13.18 -2.11 -11.62
C ARG A 25 -13.52 -2.41 -10.17
N ILE A 26 -14.18 -1.48 -9.51
CA ILE A 26 -14.65 -1.68 -8.14
C ILE A 26 -15.89 -2.58 -8.15
N PRO A 27 -15.84 -3.76 -7.51
CA PRO A 27 -16.99 -4.66 -7.44
C PRO A 27 -18.14 -4.04 -6.63
N HIS A 28 -19.37 -4.37 -7.02
CA HIS A 28 -20.58 -3.87 -6.34
C HIS A 28 -20.62 -4.23 -4.84
N ASP A 29 -20.09 -5.40 -4.49
CA ASP A 29 -20.08 -6.00 -3.15
C ASP A 29 -18.73 -5.86 -2.43
N PHE A 30 -17.89 -4.91 -2.87
CA PHE A 30 -16.54 -4.74 -2.32
C PHE A 30 -16.54 -4.38 -0.82
N ASP A 31 -17.51 -3.61 -0.36
CA ASP A 31 -17.69 -3.32 1.07
C ASP A 31 -17.97 -4.59 1.89
N ARG A 32 -18.78 -5.48 1.35
CA ARG A 32 -19.09 -6.77 1.98
C ARG A 32 -17.86 -7.65 2.06
N GLU A 33 -17.04 -7.73 1.02
CA GLU A 33 -15.79 -8.48 1.08
C GLU A 33 -14.83 -7.92 2.16
N ILE A 34 -14.70 -6.60 2.23
CA ILE A 34 -13.91 -5.93 3.27
C ILE A 34 -14.39 -6.32 4.67
N ILE A 35 -15.70 -6.34 4.88
CA ILE A 35 -16.32 -6.66 6.18
C ILE A 35 -16.18 -8.14 6.53
N ASP A 36 -16.53 -9.03 5.61
CA ASP A 36 -16.50 -10.48 5.83
C ASP A 36 -15.05 -10.96 6.08
N SER A 37 -14.09 -10.37 5.35
CA SER A 37 -12.67 -10.62 5.57
C SER A 37 -12.09 -9.84 6.74
N ARG A 38 -12.85 -8.92 7.36
CA ARG A 38 -12.41 -8.02 8.43
C ARG A 38 -11.10 -7.31 8.09
N MET A 39 -10.97 -6.81 6.87
CA MET A 39 -9.73 -6.15 6.43
C MET A 39 -9.49 -4.90 7.27
N ASP A 40 -8.23 -4.60 7.56
CA ASP A 40 -7.82 -3.32 8.13
C ASP A 40 -7.46 -2.33 7.03
N VAL A 41 -6.70 -2.80 6.04
CA VAL A 41 -6.35 -2.03 4.85
C VAL A 41 -6.47 -2.92 3.61
N ALA A 42 -7.27 -2.47 2.64
CA ALA A 42 -7.27 -3.04 1.30
C ALA A 42 -6.38 -2.18 0.39
N ILE A 43 -5.37 -2.79 -0.21
CA ILE A 43 -4.42 -2.12 -1.12
C ILE A 43 -4.60 -2.71 -2.52
N PHE A 44 -5.09 -1.94 -3.48
CA PHE A 44 -5.23 -2.45 -4.83
C PHE A 44 -4.74 -1.47 -5.88
N ARG A 45 -4.22 -2.04 -6.98
CA ARG A 45 -3.90 -1.28 -8.18
C ARG A 45 -5.08 -1.31 -9.13
N MET A 46 -5.36 -0.16 -9.74
CA MET A 46 -6.40 -0.03 -10.76
C MET A 46 -5.84 0.71 -11.96
N PRO A 47 -6.06 0.24 -13.20
CA PRO A 47 -5.62 0.96 -14.39
C PRO A 47 -6.06 2.42 -14.35
N ALA A 48 -5.14 3.36 -14.59
CA ALA A 48 -5.43 4.78 -14.46
C ALA A 48 -6.51 5.27 -15.45
N GLY A 49 -6.71 4.54 -16.55
CA GLY A 49 -7.81 4.77 -17.49
C GLY A 49 -9.21 4.60 -16.89
N ASN A 50 -9.34 3.90 -15.76
CA ASN A 50 -10.61 3.63 -15.07
C ASN A 50 -10.84 4.60 -13.91
N GLN A 51 -10.39 5.85 -14.03
CA GLN A 51 -10.52 6.88 -12.99
C GLN A 51 -11.96 7.18 -12.58
N ASP A 52 -12.94 6.93 -13.45
CA ASP A 52 -14.38 7.07 -13.17
C ASP A 52 -14.82 6.18 -12.00
N GLN A 53 -14.12 5.05 -11.79
CA GLN A 53 -14.39 4.15 -10.67
C GLN A 53 -14.07 4.79 -9.32
N LEU A 54 -13.15 5.76 -9.23
CA LEU A 54 -12.75 6.37 -7.95
C LEU A 54 -13.94 6.97 -7.19
N ALA A 55 -14.93 7.54 -7.90
CA ALA A 55 -16.14 8.08 -7.28
C ALA A 55 -16.99 7.00 -6.57
N LEU A 56 -16.87 5.73 -6.96
CA LEU A 56 -17.59 4.63 -6.30
C LEU A 56 -17.03 4.33 -4.90
N LEU A 57 -15.77 4.70 -4.61
CA LEU A 57 -15.16 4.51 -3.29
C LEU A 57 -15.87 5.33 -2.21
N ASP A 58 -16.45 6.48 -2.56
CA ASP A 58 -17.25 7.26 -1.62
C ASP A 58 -18.54 6.54 -1.22
N SER A 59 -19.11 5.74 -2.14
CA SER A 59 -20.30 4.92 -1.87
C SER A 59 -20.00 3.67 -1.03
N ILE A 60 -18.74 3.22 -1.02
CA ILE A 60 -18.31 2.10 -0.19
C ILE A 60 -18.35 2.50 1.28
N GLY A 61 -18.01 3.76 1.58
CA GLY A 61 -18.16 4.51 2.84
C GLY A 61 -17.02 4.36 3.86
N PHE A 62 -15.97 3.59 3.53
CA PHE A 62 -14.71 3.57 4.28
C PHE A 62 -13.83 4.77 3.88
N PRO A 63 -12.97 5.28 4.78
CA PRO A 63 -11.90 6.20 4.40
C PRO A 63 -10.99 5.56 3.35
N TRP A 64 -10.64 6.33 2.31
CA TRP A 64 -9.78 5.86 1.23
C TRP A 64 -8.86 6.97 0.74
N LEU A 65 -7.77 6.60 0.08
CA LEU A 65 -6.83 7.53 -0.55
C LEU A 65 -6.19 6.91 -1.79
N VAL A 66 -5.84 7.75 -2.77
CA VAL A 66 -4.91 7.39 -3.84
C VAL A 66 -3.49 7.57 -3.29
N ALA A 67 -2.80 6.46 -3.05
CA ALA A 67 -1.53 6.43 -2.35
C ALA A 67 -0.35 6.75 -3.26
N ASP A 68 -0.39 6.30 -4.51
CA ASP A 68 0.50 6.75 -5.58
C ASP A 68 -0.11 6.49 -6.96
N THR A 69 0.65 6.82 -7.99
CA THR A 69 0.45 6.32 -9.34
C THR A 69 1.70 5.55 -9.73
N LEU A 70 1.58 4.27 -10.06
CA LEU A 70 2.67 3.46 -10.60
C LEU A 70 2.63 3.52 -12.13
N VAL A 71 3.77 3.78 -12.75
CA VAL A 71 3.92 3.80 -14.21
C VAL A 71 4.88 2.71 -14.66
N TYR A 72 4.51 2.00 -15.73
CA TYR A 72 5.36 0.99 -16.37
C TYR A 72 5.92 1.53 -17.68
N TYR A 73 7.19 1.25 -17.88
CA TYR A 73 7.94 1.56 -19.09
C TYR A 73 8.45 0.26 -19.70
N ALA A 74 8.47 0.19 -21.03
CA ALA A 74 9.03 -0.93 -21.76
C ALA A 74 9.99 -0.46 -22.85
N ASN A 75 10.94 -1.32 -23.20
CA ASN A 75 11.85 -1.16 -24.34
C ASN A 75 11.84 -2.45 -25.17
N ASP A 76 11.65 -2.31 -26.49
CA ASP A 76 11.73 -3.41 -27.44
C ASP A 76 13.21 -3.70 -27.78
N LEU A 77 13.76 -4.74 -27.16
CA LEU A 77 15.16 -5.13 -27.32
C LEU A 77 15.47 -5.73 -28.70
N LYS A 78 14.47 -6.16 -29.48
CA LYS A 78 14.71 -6.63 -30.85
C LYS A 78 15.02 -5.47 -31.77
N GLY A 79 14.27 -4.38 -31.65
CA GLY A 79 14.42 -3.18 -32.48
C GLY A 79 15.40 -2.15 -31.93
N HIS A 80 15.70 -2.18 -30.63
CA HIS A 80 16.54 -1.20 -29.96
C HIS A 80 17.99 -1.67 -29.82
N GLU A 81 18.94 -0.81 -30.17
CA GLU A 81 20.36 -1.03 -29.87
C GLU A 81 20.76 -0.22 -28.63
N PRO A 82 21.13 -0.87 -27.50
CA PRO A 82 21.52 -0.16 -26.29
C PRO A 82 22.77 0.68 -26.51
N ASN A 83 22.72 1.94 -26.07
CA ASN A 83 23.87 2.85 -26.10
C ASN A 83 25.07 2.26 -25.34
N ASP A 84 26.28 2.70 -25.71
CA ASP A 84 27.47 2.32 -24.97
C ASP A 84 27.50 2.93 -23.55
N LEU A 85 28.22 2.23 -22.67
CA LEU A 85 28.48 2.71 -21.32
C LEU A 85 29.29 4.00 -21.40
N ARG A 86 28.85 5.03 -20.66
CA ARG A 86 29.53 6.32 -20.61
C ARG A 86 30.71 6.29 -19.65
N ASN A 87 30.60 5.53 -18.58
CA ASN A 87 31.60 5.42 -17.53
C ASN A 87 32.38 4.12 -17.69
N SER A 88 33.60 4.22 -18.23
CA SER A 88 34.49 3.07 -18.48
C SER A 88 35.11 2.48 -17.21
N ASP A 89 34.99 3.18 -16.09
CA ASP A 89 35.52 2.79 -14.78
C ASP A 89 34.54 1.95 -13.94
N LEU A 90 33.31 1.75 -14.44
CA LEU A 90 32.31 0.92 -13.76
C LEU A 90 32.58 -0.56 -13.97
N ARG A 91 32.42 -1.33 -12.89
CA ARG A 91 32.42 -2.79 -12.91
C ARG A 91 31.08 -3.32 -12.43
N PHE A 92 30.52 -4.27 -13.17
CA PHE A 92 29.27 -4.95 -12.83
C PHE A 92 29.61 -6.32 -12.25
N ILE A 93 29.42 -6.48 -10.94
CA ILE A 93 29.73 -7.70 -10.20
C ILE A 93 28.44 -8.46 -9.95
N VAL A 94 28.36 -9.72 -10.37
CA VAL A 94 27.18 -10.55 -10.14
C VAL A 94 26.93 -10.67 -8.64
N PHE A 95 25.71 -10.37 -8.21
CA PHE A 95 25.29 -10.52 -6.82
C PHE A 95 24.94 -11.99 -6.55
N THR A 96 25.75 -12.65 -5.74
CA THR A 96 25.57 -14.03 -5.27
C THR A 96 25.43 -14.06 -3.75
N PRO A 97 24.86 -15.14 -3.18
CA PRO A 97 24.88 -15.34 -1.72
C PRO A 97 26.31 -15.17 -1.16
N GLY A 98 26.48 -14.36 -0.11
CA GLY A 98 27.79 -13.98 0.43
C GLY A 98 28.20 -12.52 0.20
N LEU A 99 27.49 -11.79 -0.67
CA LEU A 99 27.62 -10.33 -0.82
C LEU A 99 26.49 -9.57 -0.09
N ASP A 100 25.80 -10.22 0.84
CA ASP A 100 24.60 -9.69 1.50
C ASP A 100 24.86 -8.37 2.24
N ASN A 101 25.99 -8.25 2.92
CA ASN A 101 26.35 -7.00 3.61
C ASN A 101 26.48 -5.83 2.62
N ALA A 102 27.04 -6.07 1.42
CA ALA A 102 27.23 -5.02 0.43
C ALA A 102 25.90 -4.50 -0.12
N ILE A 103 24.93 -5.39 -0.37
CA ILE A 103 23.61 -4.96 -0.83
C ILE A 103 22.81 -4.31 0.30
N ASP A 104 22.96 -4.78 1.53
CA ASP A 104 22.29 -4.20 2.70
C ASP A 104 22.76 -2.77 2.97
N ASP A 105 24.08 -2.53 2.90
CA ASP A 105 24.69 -1.21 3.04
C ASP A 105 24.22 -0.25 1.93
N LEU A 106 24.19 -0.73 0.68
CA LEU A 106 23.67 0.06 -0.45
C LEU A 106 22.21 0.42 -0.27
N VAL A 107 21.37 -0.53 0.17
CA VAL A 107 19.94 -0.26 0.39
C VAL A 107 19.76 0.77 1.50
N ALA A 108 20.52 0.65 2.59
CA ALA A 108 20.49 1.60 3.70
C ALA A 108 20.97 3.01 3.30
N ASP A 109 21.83 3.15 2.30
CA ASP A 109 22.25 4.46 1.76
C ASP A 109 21.23 5.04 0.76
N ILE A 110 20.66 4.19 -0.10
CA ILE A 110 19.86 4.61 -1.26
C ILE A 110 18.40 4.91 -0.88
N PHE A 111 17.77 4.06 -0.08
CA PHE A 111 16.31 4.07 0.15
C PHE A 111 15.77 4.90 1.33
N PRO A 112 16.55 5.50 2.26
CA PRO A 112 15.96 6.21 3.43
C PRO A 112 14.95 7.31 3.09
N ARG A 113 15.08 7.92 1.90
CA ARG A 113 14.21 9.01 1.43
C ARG A 113 13.32 8.60 0.26
N TYR A 114 13.26 7.31 -0.05
CA TYR A 114 12.47 6.82 -1.15
C TYR A 114 10.99 6.71 -0.75
N ALA A 115 10.19 7.68 -1.22
CA ALA A 115 8.75 7.71 -1.02
C ALA A 115 8.05 6.67 -1.92
N ASN A 116 7.14 5.91 -1.34
CA ASN A 116 6.29 4.93 -2.02
C ASN A 116 4.84 5.03 -1.51
N HIS A 117 3.93 4.23 -2.06
CA HIS A 117 2.53 4.22 -1.60
C HIS A 117 2.34 3.95 -0.09
N TYR A 118 3.23 3.19 0.56
CA TYR A 118 3.14 2.97 2.01
C TYR A 118 3.40 4.27 2.79
N THR A 119 4.38 5.06 2.38
CA THR A 119 4.69 6.35 3.03
C THR A 119 3.58 7.39 2.87
N SER A 120 2.71 7.25 1.87
CA SER A 120 1.55 8.13 1.66
C SER A 120 0.39 7.82 2.63
N ASN A 121 0.38 6.65 3.27
CA ASN A 121 -0.65 6.27 4.24
C ASN A 121 -0.10 6.38 5.67
N PRO A 122 -0.58 7.33 6.49
CA PRO A 122 -0.10 7.50 7.86
C PRO A 122 -0.21 6.25 8.73
N LEU A 123 -1.14 5.33 8.40
CA LEU A 123 -1.30 4.06 9.10
C LEU A 123 -0.16 3.06 8.83
N LEU A 124 0.61 3.27 7.78
CA LEU A 124 1.67 2.36 7.30
C LEU A 124 3.06 2.99 7.43
N SER A 125 3.20 4.05 8.23
CA SER A 125 4.48 4.75 8.43
C SER A 125 5.39 3.98 9.38
N ARG A 126 6.17 3.04 8.84
CA ARG A 126 7.25 2.32 9.54
C ARG A 126 8.56 2.43 8.75
N ASP A 127 9.69 2.11 9.39
CA ASP A 127 10.96 1.98 8.68
C ASP A 127 10.87 0.83 7.65
N LEU A 128 11.03 1.17 6.37
CA LEU A 128 10.94 0.24 5.26
C LEU A 128 12.31 -0.30 4.82
N ILE A 129 13.41 0.21 5.37
CA ILE A 129 14.77 -0.22 4.99
C ILE A 129 14.95 -1.73 5.14
N PRO A 130 14.57 -2.38 6.27
CA PRO A 130 14.70 -3.82 6.40
C PRO A 130 13.93 -4.60 5.31
N SER A 131 12.81 -4.04 4.84
CA SER A 131 11.97 -4.65 3.80
C SER A 131 12.61 -4.54 2.43
N TYR A 132 13.25 -3.41 2.12
CA TYR A 132 14.02 -3.28 0.88
C TYR A 132 15.25 -4.17 0.89
N GLN A 133 15.90 -4.35 2.04
CA GLN A 133 17.03 -5.25 2.19
C GLN A 133 16.61 -6.71 1.97
N GLU A 134 15.52 -7.15 2.61
CA GLU A 134 14.94 -8.49 2.37
C GLU A 134 14.59 -8.70 0.89
N TRP A 135 13.97 -7.70 0.26
CA TRP A 135 13.63 -7.78 -1.16
C TRP A 135 14.89 -7.86 -2.04
N ALA A 136 15.87 -7.00 -1.83
CA ALA A 136 17.11 -6.97 -2.62
C ALA A 136 17.88 -8.30 -2.50
N ARG A 137 18.01 -8.85 -1.28
CA ARG A 137 18.62 -10.16 -1.05
C ARG A 137 17.85 -11.31 -1.71
N SER A 138 16.52 -11.25 -1.74
CA SER A 138 15.69 -12.27 -2.40
C SER A 138 15.91 -12.36 -3.92
N TYR A 139 16.63 -11.38 -4.50
CA TYR A 139 17.02 -11.31 -5.91
C TYR A 139 18.49 -11.63 -6.15
N ALA A 140 19.18 -12.27 -5.21
CA ALA A 140 20.46 -12.92 -5.49
C ALA A 140 20.37 -13.75 -6.79
N THR A 141 21.42 -13.69 -7.60
CA THR A 141 21.44 -14.29 -8.93
C THR A 141 21.19 -15.78 -8.84
N ASP A 142 20.15 -16.20 -9.56
CA ASP A 142 19.63 -17.56 -9.60
C ASP A 142 18.94 -17.72 -10.95
N GLU A 143 19.68 -18.27 -11.92
CA GLU A 143 19.25 -18.38 -13.31
C GLU A 143 18.03 -19.31 -13.45
N ASP A 144 17.99 -20.39 -12.66
CA ASP A 144 16.87 -21.34 -12.66
C ASP A 144 15.59 -20.69 -12.13
N ALA A 145 15.71 -19.77 -11.18
CA ALA A 145 14.59 -18.98 -10.68
C ALA A 145 14.27 -17.73 -11.53
N GLY A 146 14.96 -17.54 -12.67
CA GLY A 146 14.73 -16.39 -13.54
C GLY A 146 15.15 -15.06 -12.90
N ARG A 147 16.22 -15.04 -12.08
CA ARG A 147 16.68 -13.84 -11.37
C ARG A 147 18.14 -13.53 -11.66
N TYR A 148 18.42 -12.25 -11.93
CA TYR A 148 19.78 -11.73 -11.98
C TYR A 148 19.89 -10.45 -11.16
N ALA A 149 21.02 -10.30 -10.48
CA ALA A 149 21.34 -9.05 -9.82
C ALA A 149 22.82 -8.74 -9.96
N TRP A 150 23.13 -7.45 -10.00
CA TRP A 150 24.49 -6.94 -10.05
C TRP A 150 24.69 -5.83 -9.04
N LEU A 151 25.84 -5.87 -8.38
CA LEU A 151 26.41 -4.75 -7.68
C LEU A 151 27.30 -3.96 -8.64
N VAL A 152 27.28 -2.63 -8.52
CA VAL A 152 28.06 -1.72 -9.35
C VAL A 152 29.21 -1.19 -8.51
N GLU A 153 30.43 -1.48 -8.94
CA GLU A 153 31.66 -1.07 -8.28
C GLU A 153 32.35 0.05 -9.07
N ARG A 154 32.89 1.03 -8.35
CA ARG A 154 33.77 2.09 -8.85
C ARG A 154 34.86 2.33 -7.82
N HIS A 155 36.13 2.28 -8.26
CA HIS A 155 37.30 2.49 -7.38
C HIS A 155 37.24 1.67 -6.08
N ASP A 156 36.96 0.36 -6.20
CA ASP A 156 36.87 -0.61 -5.09
C ASP A 156 35.77 -0.32 -4.05
N ALA A 157 34.77 0.48 -4.42
CA ALA A 157 33.58 0.74 -3.62
C ALA A 157 32.30 0.38 -4.39
N PHE A 158 31.37 -0.30 -3.73
CA PHE A 158 30.03 -0.50 -4.27
C PHE A 158 29.23 0.79 -4.18
N ILE A 159 28.69 1.21 -5.33
CA ILE A 159 28.01 2.50 -5.48
C ILE A 159 26.58 2.39 -5.99
N GLY A 160 26.11 1.18 -6.29
CA GLY A 160 24.76 0.95 -6.77
C GLY A 160 24.50 -0.53 -6.99
N PHE A 161 23.25 -0.86 -7.27
CA PHE A 161 22.85 -2.21 -7.62
C PHE A 161 21.64 -2.20 -8.54
N ILE A 162 21.47 -3.29 -9.28
CA ILE A 162 20.31 -3.51 -10.14
C ILE A 162 19.89 -4.97 -10.05
N THR A 163 18.63 -5.20 -9.68
CA THR A 163 18.01 -6.53 -9.66
C THR A 163 17.00 -6.65 -10.80
N CYS A 164 16.94 -7.83 -11.39
CA CYS A 164 16.07 -8.14 -12.52
C CYS A 164 15.43 -9.51 -12.35
N SER A 165 14.20 -9.65 -12.81
CA SER A 165 13.58 -10.95 -13.13
C SER A 165 13.55 -11.12 -14.65
N PHE A 166 13.46 -12.37 -15.11
CA PHE A 166 13.26 -12.68 -16.53
C PHE A 166 12.51 -13.99 -16.73
N GLY A 167 11.85 -14.12 -17.87
CA GLY A 167 11.12 -15.33 -18.29
C GLY A 167 10.54 -15.16 -19.69
N ASP A 168 9.47 -15.90 -19.99
CA ASP A 168 8.84 -15.92 -21.31
C ASP A 168 8.32 -14.54 -21.76
N GLU A 169 7.88 -13.71 -20.80
CA GLU A 169 7.37 -12.35 -21.07
C GLU A 169 8.47 -11.29 -21.25
N GLY A 170 9.74 -11.68 -21.18
CA GLY A 170 10.90 -10.78 -21.23
C GLY A 170 11.54 -10.58 -19.86
N ALA A 171 12.31 -9.49 -19.75
CA ALA A 171 12.99 -9.11 -18.51
C ALA A 171 12.28 -7.95 -17.81
N GLU A 172 12.41 -7.85 -16.49
CA GLU A 172 11.94 -6.71 -15.71
C GLU A 172 13.02 -6.25 -14.73
N ILE A 173 13.31 -4.95 -14.70
CA ILE A 173 14.12 -4.33 -13.65
C ILE A 173 13.21 -4.16 -12.43
N VAL A 174 13.53 -4.86 -11.34
CA VAL A 174 12.65 -4.97 -10.17
C VAL A 174 12.99 -3.96 -9.08
N LEU A 175 14.26 -3.87 -8.70
CA LEU A 175 14.74 -2.93 -7.70
C LEU A 175 16.14 -2.48 -8.09
N ASN A 176 16.36 -1.17 -8.14
CA ASN A 176 17.67 -0.63 -8.47
C ASN A 176 17.88 0.74 -7.85
N GLY A 177 19.15 1.10 -7.70
CA GLY A 177 19.51 2.40 -7.18
C GLY A 177 21.00 2.66 -7.25
N VAL A 178 21.33 3.93 -7.12
CA VAL A 178 22.70 4.45 -7.07
C VAL A 178 22.82 5.28 -5.81
N SER A 179 23.93 5.13 -5.10
CA SER A 179 24.27 5.94 -3.93
C SER A 179 24.05 7.43 -4.24
N PRO A 180 23.41 8.19 -3.35
CA PRO A 180 23.21 9.63 -3.54
C PRO A 180 24.50 10.40 -3.83
N ALA A 181 25.65 9.93 -3.30
CA ALA A 181 26.97 10.52 -3.54
C ALA A 181 27.44 10.40 -5.00
N GLN A 182 26.86 9.49 -5.79
CA GLN A 182 27.19 9.26 -7.19
C GLN A 182 26.09 9.75 -8.15
N ALA A 183 25.08 10.47 -7.64
CA ALA A 183 24.00 11.02 -8.44
C ALA A 183 24.52 12.02 -9.50
N GLY A 184 23.84 12.09 -10.64
CA GLY A 184 24.23 13.01 -11.74
C GLY A 184 25.44 12.55 -12.58
N GLY A 185 26.20 11.55 -12.15
CA GLY A 185 27.36 11.00 -12.88
C GLY A 185 27.01 10.08 -14.07
N GLY A 186 25.73 9.86 -14.35
CA GLY A 186 25.29 8.95 -15.42
C GLY A 186 25.34 7.46 -15.08
N VAL A 187 25.75 7.08 -13.85
CA VAL A 187 25.85 5.69 -13.38
C VAL A 187 24.54 4.92 -13.57
N TYR A 188 23.41 5.51 -13.17
CA TYR A 188 22.10 4.87 -13.32
C TYR A 188 21.76 4.56 -14.80
N GLY A 189 22.11 5.46 -15.72
CA GLY A 189 21.90 5.23 -17.15
C GLY A 189 22.77 4.09 -17.68
N ASP A 190 24.01 4.00 -17.22
CA ASP A 190 24.91 2.89 -17.58
C ASP A 190 24.45 1.55 -17.02
N MET A 191 23.84 1.54 -15.83
CA MET A 191 23.18 0.33 -15.29
C MET A 191 22.04 -0.14 -16.18
N VAL A 192 21.20 0.79 -16.65
CA VAL A 192 20.09 0.49 -17.56
C VAL A 192 20.63 -0.06 -18.90
N ARG A 193 21.63 0.58 -19.50
CA ARG A 193 22.26 0.12 -20.75
C ARG A 193 22.89 -1.26 -20.60
N PHE A 194 23.56 -1.50 -19.48
CA PHE A 194 24.16 -2.79 -19.17
C PHE A 194 23.10 -3.90 -19.16
N VAL A 195 21.99 -3.73 -18.45
CA VAL A 195 20.95 -4.77 -18.40
C VAL A 195 20.18 -4.90 -19.72
N GLN A 196 19.95 -3.81 -20.46
CA GLN A 196 19.38 -3.88 -21.80
C GLN A 196 20.23 -4.76 -22.72
N ARG A 197 21.55 -4.51 -22.75
CA ARG A 197 22.50 -5.31 -23.56
C ARG A 197 22.54 -6.75 -23.09
N TYR A 198 22.65 -6.97 -21.78
CA TYR A 198 22.69 -8.30 -21.18
C TYR A 198 21.48 -9.16 -21.56
N PHE A 199 20.26 -8.62 -21.42
CA PHE A 199 19.04 -9.37 -21.76
C PHE A 199 18.81 -9.47 -23.26
N LYS A 200 19.25 -8.48 -24.05
CA LYS A 200 19.23 -8.56 -25.52
C LYS A 200 20.11 -9.71 -26.02
N ASP A 201 21.33 -9.84 -25.50
CA ASP A 201 22.28 -10.90 -25.87
C ASP A 201 21.77 -12.30 -25.47
N ARG A 202 20.88 -12.38 -24.48
CA ARG A 202 20.14 -13.59 -24.09
C ARG A 202 18.89 -13.85 -24.93
N GLY A 203 18.57 -12.99 -25.89
CA GLY A 203 17.41 -13.15 -26.77
C GLY A 203 16.09 -12.66 -26.18
N CYS A 204 16.09 -11.94 -25.05
CA CYS A 204 14.87 -11.30 -24.55
C CYS A 204 14.39 -10.27 -25.57
N SER A 205 13.08 -10.28 -25.84
CA SER A 205 12.48 -9.36 -26.81
C SER A 205 12.07 -8.02 -26.21
N VAL A 206 11.84 -7.98 -24.90
CA VAL A 206 11.36 -6.80 -24.19
C VAL A 206 12.00 -6.76 -22.81
N ILE A 207 12.28 -5.54 -22.34
CA ILE A 207 12.60 -5.26 -20.93
C ILE A 207 11.62 -4.22 -20.39
N LYS A 208 11.11 -4.46 -19.18
CA LYS A 208 10.15 -3.62 -18.48
C LYS A 208 10.77 -3.03 -17.21
N VAL A 209 10.25 -1.91 -16.75
CA VAL A 209 10.59 -1.31 -15.45
C VAL A 209 9.42 -0.46 -14.96
N SER A 210 9.23 -0.37 -13.65
CA SER A 210 8.19 0.48 -13.07
C SER A 210 8.72 1.41 -11.99
N THR A 211 8.04 2.54 -11.79
CA THR A 211 8.30 3.48 -10.69
C THR A 211 7.07 4.32 -10.40
N GLN A 212 7.11 5.10 -9.32
CA GLN A 212 6.07 6.06 -9.01
C GLN A 212 6.08 7.23 -10.02
N GLY A 213 4.90 7.73 -10.37
CA GLY A 213 4.71 8.78 -11.36
C GLY A 213 5.44 10.09 -11.03
N ASN A 214 5.72 10.35 -9.75
CA ASN A 214 6.49 11.50 -9.28
C ASN A 214 8.02 11.33 -9.39
N ASN A 215 8.53 10.13 -9.68
CA ASN A 215 9.96 9.88 -9.85
C ASN A 215 10.43 10.29 -11.26
N HIS A 216 10.34 11.59 -11.56
CA HIS A 216 10.62 12.13 -12.88
C HIS A 216 12.09 11.96 -13.30
N ALA A 217 13.02 11.84 -12.36
CA ALA A 217 14.44 11.71 -12.64
C ALA A 217 14.75 10.41 -13.40
N VAL A 218 14.25 9.27 -12.91
CA VAL A 218 14.48 7.96 -13.56
C VAL A 218 13.67 7.85 -14.85
N GLN A 219 12.43 8.36 -14.88
CA GLN A 219 11.61 8.36 -16.11
C GLN A 219 12.28 9.11 -17.27
N LYS A 220 12.96 10.23 -16.98
CA LYS A 220 13.77 10.97 -17.96
C LYS A 220 14.98 10.18 -18.44
N VAL A 221 15.58 9.34 -17.60
CA VAL A 221 16.67 8.45 -18.02
C VAL A 221 16.10 7.37 -18.93
N TRP A 222 15.05 6.68 -18.52
CA TRP A 222 14.43 5.62 -19.32
C TRP A 222 14.00 6.11 -20.71
N SER A 223 13.38 7.29 -20.79
CA SER A 223 13.00 7.89 -22.07
C SER A 223 14.22 8.16 -22.99
N ARG A 224 15.39 8.51 -22.42
CA ARG A 224 16.64 8.69 -23.17
C ARG A 224 17.27 7.36 -23.60
N GLU A 225 17.07 6.32 -22.80
CA GLU A 225 17.53 4.95 -23.10
C GLU A 225 16.47 4.14 -23.90
N GLY A 226 15.55 4.81 -24.58
CA GLY A 226 14.62 4.19 -25.53
C GLY A 226 13.39 3.51 -24.93
N PHE A 227 13.17 3.60 -23.61
CA PHE A 227 11.94 3.13 -23.01
C PHE A 227 10.77 4.08 -23.29
N PHE A 228 9.57 3.53 -23.42
CA PHE A 228 8.33 4.29 -23.54
C PHE A 228 7.31 3.84 -22.49
N LEU A 229 6.45 4.77 -22.06
CA LEU A 229 5.38 4.50 -21.11
C LEU A 229 4.36 3.55 -21.74
N THR A 230 4.07 2.43 -21.09
CA THR A 230 3.09 1.43 -21.56
C THR A 230 1.83 1.40 -20.72
N GLU A 231 1.96 1.52 -19.41
CA GLU A 231 0.83 1.36 -18.48
C GLU A 231 0.95 2.33 -17.30
N SER A 232 -0.20 2.62 -16.70
CA SER A 232 -0.26 3.39 -15.46
C SER A 232 -1.39 2.87 -14.58
N TYR A 233 -1.14 2.82 -13.28
CA TYR A 233 -2.07 2.32 -12.28
C TYR A 233 -2.14 3.29 -11.12
N PHE A 234 -3.34 3.56 -10.62
CA PHE A 234 -3.51 4.13 -9.29
C PHE A 234 -3.29 3.03 -8.25
N THR A 235 -2.46 3.29 -7.23
CA THR A 235 -2.46 2.45 -6.02
C THR A 235 -3.41 3.08 -5.02
N ILE A 236 -4.46 2.36 -4.64
CA ILE A 236 -5.53 2.85 -3.78
C ILE A 236 -5.49 2.09 -2.46
N HIS A 237 -5.61 2.81 -1.36
CA HIS A 237 -5.77 2.23 -0.03
C HIS A 237 -7.18 2.52 0.49
N VAL A 238 -7.87 1.50 0.96
CA VAL A 238 -9.13 1.63 1.74
C VAL A 238 -8.83 1.22 3.17
N ASN A 239 -9.03 2.15 4.12
CA ASN A 239 -8.67 2.02 5.52
C ASN A 239 -9.93 1.72 6.35
N SER A 240 -10.30 0.45 6.44
CA SER A 240 -11.51 0.00 7.13
C SER A 240 -11.29 -0.32 8.61
N LEU A 241 -10.07 -0.72 8.99
CA LEU A 241 -9.63 -0.93 10.39
C LEU A 241 -10.57 -1.84 11.21
N LEU A 242 -11.10 -2.89 10.57
CA LEU A 242 -12.15 -3.75 11.16
C LEU A 242 -11.62 -4.82 12.12
N SER A 243 -10.32 -5.10 12.13
CA SER A 243 -9.67 -5.95 13.12
C SER A 243 -8.69 -5.21 14.04
N ALA A 244 -8.17 -4.06 13.62
CA ALA A 244 -7.23 -3.25 14.36
C ALA A 244 -7.88 -2.59 15.59
N SER A 245 -7.17 -2.63 16.72
CA SER A 245 -7.53 -1.88 17.92
C SER A 245 -6.31 -1.75 18.83
N ALA A 246 -5.91 -0.53 19.15
CA ALA A 246 -4.83 -0.24 20.09
C ALA A 246 -5.24 -0.52 21.55
N SER A 247 -6.55 -0.55 21.83
CA SER A 247 -7.12 -0.89 23.12
C SER A 247 -8.17 -2.00 23.00
N LYS A 248 -8.62 -2.54 24.14
CA LYS A 248 -9.60 -3.64 24.16
C LYS A 248 -10.91 -3.23 23.46
N GLU A 249 -11.40 -4.07 22.54
CA GLU A 249 -12.71 -3.90 21.91
C GLU A 249 -13.82 -3.76 22.96
N ARG A 250 -14.76 -2.85 22.73
CA ARG A 250 -15.98 -2.70 23.54
C ARG A 250 -17.17 -3.24 22.78
N VAL A 251 -18.04 -3.94 23.50
CA VAL A 251 -19.26 -4.52 22.95
C VAL A 251 -20.45 -4.01 23.75
N TYR A 252 -21.41 -3.42 23.06
CA TYR A 252 -22.64 -2.90 23.66
C TYR A 252 -23.86 -3.48 22.96
N LEU A 253 -24.85 -3.89 23.74
CA LEU A 253 -26.16 -4.24 23.21
C LEU A 253 -26.99 -2.97 23.09
N LEU A 254 -27.49 -2.70 21.88
CA LEU A 254 -28.30 -1.54 21.56
C LEU A 254 -29.75 -2.00 21.39
N ASN A 255 -30.69 -1.30 22.02
CA ASN A 255 -32.11 -1.59 21.92
C ASN A 255 -32.81 -0.41 21.25
N ILE A 256 -33.27 -0.62 20.01
CA ILE A 256 -33.97 0.42 19.26
C ILE A 256 -35.45 0.35 19.58
N SER A 257 -35.92 1.16 20.54
CA SER A 257 -37.33 1.19 20.92
C SER A 257 -38.20 1.87 19.86
N SER A 258 -39.41 1.34 19.62
CA SER A 258 -40.44 2.00 18.83
C SER A 258 -41.12 3.10 19.63
N HIS A 259 -40.64 4.33 19.52
CA HIS A 259 -41.46 5.50 19.82
C HIS A 259 -42.12 5.97 18.52
N GLU A 260 -43.44 6.22 18.56
CA GLU A 260 -44.17 6.74 17.40
C GLU A 260 -43.47 8.00 16.86
N GLY A 261 -43.13 7.99 15.56
CA GLY A 261 -42.53 9.11 14.86
C GLY A 261 -40.99 9.20 14.88
N VAL A 262 -40.29 8.33 15.60
CA VAL A 262 -38.80 8.32 15.60
C VAL A 262 -38.26 7.40 14.49
N ASP A 263 -37.47 7.97 13.58
CA ASP A 263 -36.74 7.21 12.57
C ASP A 263 -35.76 6.21 13.22
N ALA A 264 -35.84 4.93 12.82
CA ALA A 264 -35.03 3.86 13.40
C ALA A 264 -33.52 4.12 13.25
N ARG A 265 -33.11 4.82 12.18
CA ARG A 265 -31.70 5.21 11.98
C ARG A 265 -31.25 6.26 12.99
N ALA A 266 -32.08 7.27 13.25
CA ALA A 266 -31.82 8.29 14.25
C ALA A 266 -31.72 7.69 15.66
N ALA A 267 -32.62 6.76 15.99
CA ALA A 267 -32.57 6.03 17.26
C ALA A 267 -31.28 5.20 17.39
N LEU A 268 -30.84 4.50 16.33
CA LEU A 268 -29.58 3.76 16.35
C LEU A 268 -28.37 4.68 16.53
N SER A 269 -28.36 5.84 15.87
CA SER A 269 -27.29 6.83 16.06
C SER A 269 -27.19 7.28 17.52
N ALA A 270 -28.33 7.58 18.16
CA ALA A 270 -28.36 8.00 19.56
C ALA A 270 -27.83 6.90 20.51
N GLU A 271 -28.14 5.64 20.24
CA GLU A 271 -27.61 4.51 21.01
C GLU A 271 -26.09 4.33 20.81
N ILE A 272 -25.58 4.55 19.61
CA ILE A 272 -24.12 4.56 19.34
C ILE A 272 -23.45 5.71 20.09
N ASP A 273 -24.03 6.91 20.08
CA ASP A 273 -23.50 8.06 20.83
C ASP A 273 -23.46 7.78 22.34
N SER A 274 -24.49 7.13 22.88
CA SER A 274 -24.53 6.66 24.27
C SER A 274 -23.45 5.62 24.57
N ALA A 275 -23.18 4.70 23.63
CA ALA A 275 -22.10 3.73 23.75
C ALA A 275 -20.71 4.40 23.73
N LEU A 276 -20.49 5.37 22.84
CA LEU A 276 -19.26 6.17 22.80
C LEU A 276 -19.07 7.00 24.07
N ALA A 277 -20.14 7.54 24.64
CA ALA A 277 -20.09 8.24 25.93
C ALA A 277 -19.63 7.31 27.07
N LYS A 278 -20.05 6.04 27.08
CA LYS A 278 -19.55 5.04 28.05
C LYS A 278 -18.05 4.77 27.86
N CYS A 279 -17.55 4.78 26.62
CA CYS A 279 -16.11 4.66 26.34
C CYS A 279 -15.31 5.87 26.85
N ARG A 280 -15.92 7.06 27.00
CA ARG A 280 -15.29 8.21 27.66
C ARG A 280 -15.20 8.02 29.17
N VAL A 281 -16.25 7.44 29.77
CA VAL A 281 -16.31 7.19 31.22
C VAL A 281 -15.29 6.13 31.65
N ASP A 282 -15.06 5.10 30.84
CA ASP A 282 -14.12 4.03 31.16
C ASP A 282 -12.66 4.30 30.75
N GLY A 283 -12.39 5.50 30.23
CA GLY A 283 -11.05 5.95 29.82
C GLY A 283 -10.57 5.43 28.47
N SER A 284 -11.40 4.73 27.69
CA SER A 284 -11.03 4.30 26.33
C SER A 284 -10.98 5.47 25.33
N LEU A 285 -11.67 6.56 25.63
CA LEU A 285 -11.67 7.82 24.90
C LEU A 285 -11.44 8.97 25.88
N ALA A 286 -10.73 10.03 25.45
CA ALA A 286 -10.64 11.25 26.24
C ALA A 286 -12.03 11.87 26.48
N GLN A 287 -12.22 12.43 27.67
CA GLN A 287 -13.51 12.99 28.10
C GLN A 287 -13.94 14.18 27.25
N ASP A 288 -12.97 14.96 26.77
CA ASP A 288 -13.12 16.17 25.96
C ASP A 288 -13.01 15.91 24.46
N ALA A 289 -12.78 14.67 24.02
CA ALA A 289 -12.68 14.33 22.61
C ALA A 289 -13.99 14.62 21.86
N SER A 290 -13.91 15.50 20.88
CA SER A 290 -15.00 15.92 20.00
C SER A 290 -14.91 15.23 18.64
N VAL A 291 -16.04 15.04 17.97
CA VAL A 291 -16.07 14.46 16.61
C VAL A 291 -15.57 15.52 15.62
N LEU A 292 -14.43 15.27 14.99
CA LEU A 292 -13.88 16.11 13.93
C LEU A 292 -14.47 15.73 12.57
N ASN A 293 -14.64 14.42 12.36
CA ASN A 293 -15.15 13.86 11.12
C ASN A 293 -15.84 12.52 11.41
N ALA A 294 -16.87 12.20 10.63
CA ALA A 294 -17.57 10.94 10.72
C ALA A 294 -17.99 10.45 9.33
N ARG A 295 -17.68 9.21 9.01
CA ARG A 295 -18.19 8.49 7.84
C ARG A 295 -19.02 7.31 8.31
N MET A 296 -20.23 7.17 7.80
CA MET A 296 -21.08 6.04 8.16
C MET A 296 -21.85 5.52 6.95
N LYS A 297 -22.10 4.21 6.95
CA LYS A 297 -22.92 3.56 5.94
C LYS A 297 -23.83 2.53 6.57
N TYR A 298 -25.10 2.60 6.19
CA TYR A 298 -26.07 1.54 6.46
C TYR A 298 -25.96 0.48 5.37
N LEU A 299 -25.64 -0.74 5.76
CA LEU A 299 -25.57 -1.91 4.89
C LEU A 299 -26.95 -2.54 4.72
N ARG A 300 -27.82 -2.37 5.72
CA ARG A 300 -29.17 -2.92 5.76
C ARG A 300 -30.14 -1.93 6.43
N PRO A 301 -31.45 -2.05 6.17
CA PRO A 301 -32.46 -1.28 6.91
C PRO A 301 -32.40 -1.59 8.41
N VAL A 302 -32.34 -0.54 9.23
CA VAL A 302 -32.49 -0.64 10.69
C VAL A 302 -33.98 -0.76 11.01
N ARG A 303 -34.32 -1.67 11.91
CA ARG A 303 -35.70 -1.96 12.31
C ARG A 303 -35.87 -1.64 13.79
N GLN A 304 -37.04 -1.11 14.13
CA GLN A 304 -37.42 -0.94 15.54
C GLN A 304 -37.71 -2.29 16.18
N ASN A 305 -37.58 -2.35 17.50
CA ASN A 305 -37.81 -3.54 18.32
C ASN A 305 -36.91 -4.74 17.96
N VAL A 306 -35.79 -4.47 17.29
CA VAL A 306 -34.70 -5.43 17.05
C VAL A 306 -33.53 -5.07 17.97
N ARG A 307 -32.86 -6.08 18.51
CA ARG A 307 -31.64 -5.91 19.29
C ARG A 307 -30.45 -5.89 18.34
N TYR A 308 -29.56 -4.95 18.56
CA TYR A 308 -28.31 -4.85 17.83
C TYR A 308 -27.12 -5.01 18.77
N GLU A 309 -25.98 -5.43 18.23
CA GLU A 309 -24.70 -5.43 18.91
C GLU A 309 -23.78 -4.41 18.22
N ALA A 310 -23.26 -3.46 18.98
CA ALA A 310 -22.23 -2.53 18.52
C ALA A 310 -20.87 -2.94 19.06
N ARG A 311 -19.93 -3.19 18.15
CA ARG A 311 -18.52 -3.43 18.44
C ARG A 311 -17.73 -2.17 18.14
N ILE A 312 -17.12 -1.59 19.17
CA ILE A 312 -16.36 -0.35 19.11
C ILE A 312 -14.88 -0.67 19.29
N ARG A 313 -14.07 -0.22 18.32
CA ARG A 313 -12.61 -0.37 18.29
C ARG A 313 -11.93 0.98 18.23
N PHE A 314 -10.68 1.00 18.69
CA PHE A 314 -9.84 2.19 18.78
C PHE A 314 -8.53 1.94 18.04
N PRO A 315 -8.55 1.81 16.69
CA PRO A 315 -7.36 1.45 15.92
C PRO A 315 -6.23 2.48 16.00
N VAL A 316 -6.54 3.75 16.26
CA VAL A 316 -5.53 4.80 16.46
C VAL A 316 -5.89 5.59 17.71
N VAL A 317 -4.93 5.66 18.64
CA VAL A 317 -5.00 6.46 19.86
C VAL A 317 -3.67 7.21 19.96
N ASP A 318 -3.71 8.50 19.68
CA ASP A 318 -2.57 9.40 19.85
C ASP A 318 -2.92 10.36 21.00
N GLU A 319 -2.51 10.01 22.21
CA GLU A 319 -2.81 10.80 23.41
C GLU A 319 -2.05 12.14 23.42
N GLU A 320 -0.87 12.19 22.79
CA GLU A 320 -0.05 13.41 22.73
C GLU A 320 -0.69 14.45 21.82
N MET A 321 -1.17 14.03 20.64
CA MET A 321 -1.92 14.89 19.73
C MET A 321 -3.40 14.98 20.07
N GLY A 322 -3.87 14.24 21.08
CA GLY A 322 -5.28 14.12 21.44
C GLY A 322 -6.15 13.69 20.27
N THR A 323 -5.67 12.79 19.40
CA THR A 323 -6.37 12.34 18.18
C THR A 323 -6.73 10.86 18.28
N TYR A 324 -7.98 10.53 17.96
CA TYR A 324 -8.50 9.16 18.04
C TYR A 324 -9.18 8.78 16.73
N ARG A 325 -8.99 7.53 16.29
CA ARG A 325 -9.84 6.91 15.27
C ARG A 325 -10.67 5.83 15.93
N VAL A 326 -11.98 5.89 15.73
CA VAL A 326 -12.94 4.94 16.31
C VAL A 326 -13.70 4.26 15.19
N VAL A 327 -13.76 2.94 15.24
CA VAL A 327 -14.54 2.13 14.30
C VAL A 327 -15.67 1.47 15.05
N VAL A 328 -16.89 1.67 14.57
CA VAL A 328 -18.10 1.03 15.10
C VAL A 328 -18.64 0.10 14.03
N LEU A 329 -18.78 -1.19 14.35
CA LEU A 329 -19.50 -2.16 13.52
C LEU A 329 -20.75 -2.60 14.28
N VAL A 330 -21.92 -2.42 13.66
CA VAL A 330 -23.21 -2.81 14.23
C VAL A 330 -23.72 -4.04 13.50
N THR A 331 -24.07 -5.08 14.24
CA THR A 331 -24.73 -6.29 13.72
C THR A 331 -26.12 -6.46 14.31
N ASP A 332 -27.01 -7.13 13.59
CA ASP A 332 -28.32 -7.55 14.12
C ASP A 332 -28.18 -8.78 15.04
N ASP A 333 -29.31 -9.30 15.51
CA ASP A 333 -29.43 -10.49 16.36
C ASP A 333 -29.03 -11.80 15.66
N HIS A 334 -28.89 -11.79 14.34
CA HIS A 334 -28.33 -12.89 13.55
C HIS A 334 -26.82 -12.74 13.33
N GLY A 335 -26.21 -11.67 13.84
CA GLY A 335 -24.79 -11.36 13.64
C GLY A 335 -24.49 -10.76 12.26
N GLU A 336 -25.51 -10.34 11.51
CA GLU A 336 -25.31 -9.76 10.19
C GLU A 336 -24.98 -8.27 10.26
N PRO A 337 -23.95 -7.79 9.56
CA PRO A 337 -23.60 -6.38 9.50
C PRO A 337 -24.76 -5.50 9.01
N CYS A 338 -25.12 -4.50 9.80
CA CYS A 338 -26.21 -3.56 9.53
C CYS A 338 -25.71 -2.14 9.27
N GLN A 339 -24.68 -1.71 10.00
CA GLN A 339 -24.06 -0.41 9.86
C GLN A 339 -22.59 -0.53 10.21
N TYR A 340 -21.75 0.29 9.57
CA TYR A 340 -20.47 0.63 10.16
C TYR A 340 -20.29 2.15 10.15
N ALA A 341 -19.46 2.63 11.07
CA ALA A 341 -19.10 4.03 11.18
C ALA A 341 -17.62 4.18 11.55
N HIS A 342 -16.99 5.20 10.98
CA HIS A 342 -15.62 5.60 11.22
C HIS A 342 -15.64 7.03 11.74
N TYR A 343 -15.18 7.23 12.97
CA TYR A 343 -15.08 8.54 13.60
C TYR A 343 -13.62 8.94 13.72
N GLU A 344 -13.31 10.18 13.37
CA GLU A 344 -12.08 10.85 13.75
C GLU A 344 -12.44 11.82 14.86
N LEU A 345 -11.88 11.59 16.04
CA LEU A 345 -12.10 12.42 17.22
C LEU A 345 -10.83 13.18 17.54
N GLY A 346 -10.99 14.36 18.12
CA GLY A 346 -9.86 15.07 18.70
C GLY A 346 -10.25 16.07 19.77
N ASN A 347 -9.26 16.45 20.57
CA ASN A 347 -9.45 17.48 21.59
C ASN A 347 -9.67 18.84 20.92
N PRO A 348 -10.66 19.63 21.37
CA PRO A 348 -10.79 21.01 20.91
C PRO A 348 -9.50 21.76 21.25
N LYS A 349 -8.85 22.32 20.24
CA LYS A 349 -7.63 23.14 20.40
C LYS A 349 -7.89 24.41 21.22
#